data_AF-A0A932UNI6-F1
#
_entry.id   AF-A0A932UNI6-F1
#
_cell.length_a   1.000
_cell.length_b   1.000
_cell.length_c   1.000
_cell.angle_alpha   90.00
_cell.angle_beta   90.00
_cell.angle_gamma   90.00
#
_symmetry.space_group_name_H-M   'P 1'
#
loop_
_entity.id
_entity.type
_entity.pdbx_description
1 polymer ?
#
loop_
_entity_poly.entity_id
_entity_poly.type
_entity_poly.pdbx_seq_one_letter_code
_entity_poly.pdbx_strand_id
1 'polypeptide(L)'
;MILPTLTRYFQEYKISALDLERDADLIISTEFDRYVLEHPEFAKQIPDNALVVILPQDNPDLCEENRKMALAKRELGQPLVYVYVEKVAPQMSRLINPRLELLPSTLG
;
A
#
# COMPACT_ATOMS: atom_id res chain seq x y z
N MET A 1 20.72 8.47 -12.09
CA MET A 1 20.96 7.07 -11.69
C MET A 1 20.25 6.84 -10.35
N ILE A 2 18.95 6.51 -10.37
CA ILE A 2 18.07 6.44 -9.16
C ILE A 2 17.36 5.06 -9.11
N LEU A 3 18.03 4.01 -9.58
CA LEU A 3 17.40 2.72 -9.85
C LEU A 3 17.82 1.53 -8.96
N PRO A 4 18.99 1.48 -8.27
CA PRO A 4 19.30 0.30 -7.45
C PRO A 4 18.49 0.22 -6.15
N THR A 5 18.08 1.36 -5.59
CA THR A 5 17.40 1.40 -4.29
C THR A 5 15.94 0.96 -4.41
N LEU A 6 15.21 1.40 -5.44
CA LEU A 6 13.79 1.08 -5.60
C LEU A 6 13.55 -0.40 -5.88
N THR A 7 14.39 -1.06 -6.69
CA THR A 7 14.25 -2.50 -6.96
C THR A 7 14.47 -3.36 -5.72
N ARG A 8 15.27 -2.88 -4.74
CA ARG A 8 15.45 -3.54 -3.44
C ARG A 8 14.24 -3.31 -2.51
N TYR A 9 13.66 -2.11 -2.54
CA TYR A 9 12.39 -1.81 -1.85
C TYR A 9 11.26 -2.78 -2.26
N PHE A 10 11.16 -3.16 -3.54
CA PHE A 10 10.10 -4.06 -4.00
C PHE A 10 10.36 -5.56 -3.76
N GLN A 11 11.61 -5.98 -3.52
CA GLN A 11 11.97 -7.40 -3.28
C GLN A 11 12.11 -7.74 -1.79
N GLU A 12 12.52 -6.78 -0.93
CA GLU A 12 12.76 -7.03 0.51
C GLU A 12 11.60 -6.58 1.40
N TYR A 13 10.57 -5.91 0.88
CA TYR A 13 9.29 -5.79 1.57
C TYR A 13 8.54 -7.12 1.47
N LYS A 14 8.93 -8.07 2.33
CA LYS A 14 8.03 -9.11 2.86
C LYS A 14 6.90 -8.42 3.63
N ILE A 15 6.10 -7.58 2.96
CA ILE A 15 4.80 -7.22 3.48
C ILE A 15 4.04 -8.52 3.50
N SER A 16 3.71 -8.90 4.73
CA SER A 16 2.72 -9.88 5.08
C SER A 16 1.37 -9.43 4.52
N ALA A 17 1.20 -9.53 3.20
CA ALA A 17 -0.08 -9.62 2.52
C ALA A 17 -0.67 -11.03 2.76
N LEU A 18 -0.68 -11.45 4.02
CA LEU A 18 -1.35 -12.66 4.49
C LEU A 18 -2.62 -12.13 5.15
N ASP A 19 -3.74 -11.92 4.46
CA ASP A 19 -4.33 -12.73 3.40
C ASP A 19 -4.83 -11.84 2.24
N LEU A 20 -4.29 -12.04 1.03
CA LEU A 20 -4.69 -11.39 -0.22
C LEU A 20 -6.13 -11.74 -0.70
N GLU A 21 -7.03 -12.11 0.20
CA GLU A 21 -8.43 -12.47 -0.13
C GLU A 21 -9.42 -11.32 0.13
N ARG A 22 -8.97 -10.18 0.68
CA ARG A 22 -9.83 -9.02 0.98
C ARG A 22 -9.47 -7.86 0.08
N ASP A 23 -10.40 -7.43 -0.78
CA ASP A 23 -10.21 -6.33 -1.74
C ASP A 23 -9.70 -5.02 -1.10
N ALA A 24 -10.07 -4.76 0.16
CA ALA A 24 -9.62 -3.58 0.90
C ALA A 24 -8.10 -3.57 1.19
N ASP A 25 -7.51 -4.75 1.40
CA ASP A 25 -6.08 -4.90 1.73
C ASP A 25 -5.20 -4.68 0.49
N LEU A 26 -5.70 -5.05 -0.69
CA LEU A 26 -5.07 -4.75 -1.97
C LEU A 26 -5.02 -3.23 -2.24
N ILE A 27 -6.11 -2.54 -1.94
CA ILE A 27 -6.20 -1.09 -2.13
C ILE A 27 -5.23 -0.36 -1.21
N ILE A 28 -5.22 -0.66 0.08
CA ILE A 28 -4.34 0.04 1.03
C ILE A 28 -2.86 -0.22 0.75
N SER A 29 -2.48 -1.44 0.34
CA SER A 29 -1.10 -1.74 -0.08
C SER A 29 -0.72 -0.94 -1.32
N THR A 30 -1.61 -0.90 -2.33
CA THR A 30 -1.36 -0.15 -3.58
C THR A 30 -1.23 1.35 -3.34
N GLU A 31 -2.05 1.90 -2.44
CA GLU A 31 -1.98 3.32 -2.08
C GLU A 31 -0.74 3.63 -1.23
N PHE A 32 -0.33 2.72 -0.34
CA PHE A 32 0.92 2.87 0.42
C PHE A 32 2.14 2.87 -0.51
N ASP A 33 2.21 1.95 -1.47
CA ASP A 33 3.29 1.90 -2.46
C ASP A 33 3.37 3.22 -3.25
N ARG A 34 2.21 3.76 -3.66
CA ARG A 34 2.13 5.06 -4.33
C ARG A 34 2.60 6.19 -3.44
N TYR A 35 2.16 6.22 -2.19
CA TYR A 35 2.55 7.23 -1.21
C TYR A 35 4.07 7.27 -1.02
N VAL A 36 4.71 6.11 -0.87
CA VAL A 36 6.18 6.01 -0.74
C VAL A 36 6.91 6.53 -1.98
N LEU A 37 6.37 6.28 -3.17
CA LEU A 37 6.93 6.81 -4.42
C LEU A 37 6.78 8.33 -4.55
N GLU A 38 5.66 8.88 -4.11
CA GLU A 38 5.36 10.33 -4.14
C GLU A 38 6.09 11.08 -3.00
N HIS A 39 6.41 10.40 -1.90
CA HIS A 39 7.01 10.95 -0.68
C HIS A 39 8.32 10.22 -0.30
N PRO A 40 9.41 10.38 -1.06
CA PRO A 40 10.67 9.67 -0.79
C PRO A 40 11.30 10.03 0.57
N GLU A 41 10.99 11.20 1.14
CA GLU A 41 11.37 11.60 2.50
C GLU A 41 10.68 10.78 3.59
N PHE A 42 9.47 10.28 3.32
CA PHE A 42 8.79 9.34 4.20
C PHE A 42 9.50 7.98 4.15
N ALA A 43 9.79 7.49 2.93
CA ALA A 43 10.49 6.23 2.69
C ALA A 43 11.84 6.15 3.42
N LYS A 44 12.62 7.25 3.40
CA LYS A 44 13.94 7.36 4.06
C LYS A 44 13.91 7.16 5.57
N GLN A 45 12.75 7.27 6.22
CA GLN A 45 12.60 7.03 7.66
C GLN A 45 12.54 5.53 7.97
N ILE A 46 12.27 4.69 6.98
CA ILE A 46 12.16 3.25 7.14
C ILE A 46 13.57 2.64 7.06
N PRO A 47 14.04 1.95 8.12
CA PRO A 47 15.35 1.31 8.09
C PRO A 47 15.44 0.24 7.00
N ASP A 48 16.64 0.04 6.46
CA ASP A 48 16.91 -1.08 5.58
C ASP A 48 16.56 -2.41 6.27
N ASN A 49 16.03 -3.36 5.50
CA ASN A 49 15.59 -4.67 5.97
C ASN A 49 14.47 -4.63 7.04
N ALA A 50 13.74 -3.53 7.21
CA ALA A 50 12.62 -3.47 8.13
C ALA A 50 11.44 -4.34 7.65
N LEU A 51 10.80 -5.06 8.58
CA LEU A 51 9.46 -5.57 8.41
C LEU A 51 8.48 -4.40 8.59
N VAL A 52 7.85 -3.98 7.50
CA VAL A 52 6.84 -2.91 7.52
C VAL A 52 5.44 -3.50 7.59
N VAL A 53 4.63 -2.96 8.50
CA VAL A 53 3.30 -3.45 8.80
C VAL A 53 2.34 -2.27 8.77
N ILE A 54 1.37 -2.33 7.87
CA ILE A 54 0.31 -1.33 7.75
C ILE A 54 -0.77 -1.65 8.79
N LEU A 55 -1.15 -0.65 9.57
CA LEU A 55 -2.14 -0.72 10.63
C LEU A 55 -3.30 0.23 10.31
N PRO A 56 -4.39 -0.28 9.70
CA PRO A 56 -5.58 0.52 9.43
C PRO A 56 -6.28 0.88 10.74
N GLN A 57 -6.45 2.16 11.04
CA GLN A 57 -7.02 2.62 12.30
C GLN A 57 -8.56 2.55 12.32
N ASP A 58 -9.19 2.52 11.15
CA ASP A 58 -10.62 2.32 10.96
C ASP A 58 -11.06 0.86 11.13
N ASN A 59 -10.10 -0.08 11.25
CA ASN A 59 -10.34 -1.49 11.50
C ASN A 59 -9.45 -2.04 12.63
N PRO A 60 -9.87 -1.86 13.90
CA PRO A 60 -9.10 -2.28 15.08
C PRO A 60 -8.77 -3.78 15.12
N ASP A 61 -9.68 -4.64 14.66
CA ASP A 61 -9.49 -6.09 14.64
C ASP A 61 -8.35 -6.45 13.68
N LEU A 62 -8.37 -5.90 12.46
CA LEU A 62 -7.31 -6.09 11.47
C LEU A 62 -5.97 -5.51 11.93
N CYS A 63 -5.99 -4.38 12.64
CA CYS A 63 -4.79 -3.79 13.24
C CYS A 63 -4.14 -4.76 14.24
N GLU A 64 -4.93 -5.37 15.12
CA GLU A 64 -4.43 -6.32 16.11
C GLU A 64 -3.94 -7.63 15.47
N GLU A 65 -4.66 -8.15 14.47
CA GLU A 65 -4.24 -9.30 13.67
C GLU A 65 -2.89 -9.05 12.99
N ASN A 66 -2.74 -7.91 12.32
CA ASN A 66 -1.51 -7.51 11.64
C ASN A 66 -0.33 -7.42 12.62
N ARG A 67 -0.53 -6.87 13.83
CA ARG A 67 0.50 -6.83 14.88
C ARG A 67 0.95 -8.22 15.31
N LYS A 68 -0.01 -9.10 15.64
CA LYS A 68 0.29 -10.47 16.09
C LYS A 68 1.07 -11.23 15.03
N MET A 69 0.62 -11.14 13.77
CA MET A 69 1.26 -11.82 12.65
C MET A 69 2.66 -11.26 12.38
N ALA A 70 2.85 -9.95 12.47
CA ALA A 70 4.15 -9.34 12.31
C ALA A 70 5.15 -9.80 13.36
N LEU A 71 4.74 -9.85 14.63
CA LEU A 71 5.59 -10.34 15.71
C LEU A 71 5.96 -11.81 15.53
N ALA A 72 5.03 -12.65 15.03
CA ALA A 72 5.30 -14.05 14.77
C ALA A 72 6.23 -14.29 13.57
N LYS A 73 6.19 -13.42 12.55
CA LYS A 73 7.00 -13.52 11.33
C LYS A 73 8.33 -12.79 11.38
N ARG A 74 8.50 -11.87 12.33
CA ARG A 74 9.69 -11.05 12.47
C ARG A 74 10.93 -11.92 12.62
N GLU A 75 11.92 -11.69 11.75
CA GLU A 75 13.21 -12.37 11.83
C GLU A 75 14.06 -11.78 12.97
N LEU A 76 14.98 -12.58 13.52
CA LEU A 76 15.83 -12.15 14.63
C LEU A 76 16.67 -10.93 14.21
N GLY A 77 16.57 -9.84 14.97
CA GLY A 77 17.30 -8.59 14.69
C GLY A 77 16.68 -7.74 13.58
N GLN A 78 15.63 -8.20 12.91
CA GLN A 78 14.93 -7.41 11.89
C GLN A 78 14.23 -6.21 12.54
N PRO A 79 14.41 -4.97 12.06
CA PRO A 79 13.61 -3.83 12.51
C PRO A 79 12.13 -4.06 12.20
N LEU A 80 11.23 -3.65 13.09
CA LEU A 80 9.78 -3.71 12.88
C LEU A 80 9.23 -2.30 12.86
N VAL A 81 8.58 -1.92 11.77
CA VAL A 81 8.01 -0.57 11.57
C VAL A 81 6.50 -0.69 11.41
N TYR A 82 5.77 -0.01 12.29
CA TYR A 82 4.33 0.14 12.18
C TYR A 82 3.99 1.42 11.43
N VAL A 83 3.20 1.31 10.37
CA VAL A 83 2.64 2.43 9.62
C VAL A 83 1.16 2.52 9.95
N TYR A 84 0.78 3.53 10.73
CA TYR A 84 -0.62 3.79 11.06
C TYR A 84 -1.27 4.56 9.92
N VAL A 85 -2.36 4.02 9.38
CA VAL A 85 -3.13 4.64 8.31
C VAL A 85 -4.54 4.88 8.83
N GLU A 86 -4.97 6.14 8.90
CA GLU A 86 -6.31 6.47 9.39
C GLU A 86 -7.39 5.83 8.50
N LYS A 87 -7.26 6.01 7.18
CA LYS A 87 -8.14 5.49 6.13
C LYS A 87 -7.49 5.72 4.76
N VAL A 88 -7.93 4.98 3.75
CA VAL A 88 -7.65 5.31 2.34
C VAL A 88 -8.64 6.38 1.89
N ALA A 89 -8.12 7.46 1.29
CA ALA A 89 -8.97 8.51 0.73
C ALA A 89 -9.79 7.97 -0.47
N PRO A 90 -11.05 8.42 -0.67
CA PRO A 90 -11.83 8.00 -1.83
C PRO A 90 -11.11 8.30 -3.14
N GLN A 91 -11.12 7.36 -4.09
CA GLN A 91 -10.62 7.64 -5.43
C GLN A 91 -11.55 8.61 -6.13
N MET A 92 -11.10 9.85 -6.28
CA MET A 92 -11.82 10.87 -7.04
C MET A 92 -11.41 10.83 -8.51
N SER A 93 -12.36 11.09 -9.40
CA SER A 93 -12.08 11.22 -10.83
C SER A 93 -11.04 12.33 -11.08
N ARG A 94 -10.04 12.03 -11.92
CA ARG A 94 -9.03 12.99 -12.39
C ARG A 94 -9.31 13.50 -13.81
N LEU A 95 -10.50 13.22 -14.36
CA LEU A 95 -10.86 13.64 -15.71
C LEU A 95 -10.92 15.17 -15.79
N ILE A 96 -10.25 15.72 -16.80
CA ILE A 96 -10.32 17.15 -17.15
C ILE A 96 -11.04 17.24 -18.49
N ASN A 97 -12.15 17.97 -18.53
CA ASN A 97 -12.99 18.19 -19.71
C ASN A 97 -13.45 16.91 -20.43
N PRO A 98 -14.15 15.98 -19.76
CA PRO A 98 -14.69 14.81 -20.45
C PRO A 98 -15.75 15.22 -21.49
N ARG A 99 -15.72 14.60 -22.66
CA ARG A 99 -16.72 14.80 -23.73
C ARG A 99 -17.45 13.50 -24.00
N LEU A 100 -18.76 13.59 -24.16
CA LEU A 100 -19.62 12.49 -24.59
C LEU A 100 -20.10 12.74 -26.02
N GLU A 101 -20.08 11.69 -26.84
CA GLU A 101 -20.65 11.70 -28.19
C GLU A 101 -21.57 10.49 -28.32
N LEU A 102 -22.86 10.75 -28.59
CA LEU A 102 -23.84 9.71 -28.83
C LEU A 102 -23.91 9.45 -30.33
N LEU A 103 -23.51 8.25 -30.75
CA LEU A 103 -23.69 7.81 -32.14
C LEU A 103 -25.04 7.09 -32.29
N PRO A 104 -25.79 7.35 -33.37
CA PRO A 104 -27.03 6.63 -33.64
C PRO A 104 -26.74 5.15 -33.88
N SER A 105 -27.47 4.26 -33.20
CA SER A 105 -27.46 2.84 -33.47
C SER A 105 -28.23 2.58 -34.76
N THR A 106 -27.56 2.64 -35.91
CA THR A 106 -28.10 2.09 -37.15
C THR A 106 -28.07 0.56 -37.05
N LEU A 107 -29.14 -0.04 -36.52
CA LEU A 107 -29.52 -1.40 -36.87
C LEU A 107 -30.19 -1.31 -38.24
N GLY A 108 -29.40 -1.54 -39.30
CA GLY A 108 -29.92 -1.84 -40.63
C GLY A 108 -30.37 -3.30 -40.70
#